data_AF-A0A3N5VTP3-F1
#
_entry.id   AF-A0A3N5VTP3-F1
#
_cell.length_a   1.000
_cell.length_b   1.000
_cell.length_c   1.000
_cell.angle_alpha   90.00
_cell.angle_beta   90.00
_cell.angle_gamma   90.00
#
_symmetry.space_group_name_H-M   'P 1'
#
loop_
_entity.id
_entity.type
_entity.pdbx_description
1 polymer ?
#
loop_
_entity_poly.entity_id
_entity_poly.type
_entity_poly.pdbx_seq_one_letter_code
_entity_poly.pdbx_strand_id
1 'polypeptide(L)'
;MTQVWVAFIIGALPAVCLPADARPAWLSESCGTLLIEDRPTFDLYSDRNNFPGAMQVPEVKFTIVGVDTPTPRLYFQNTRNYQYHYDFVVECLGWTIDLETFERETYFSEFRRNLAGSIIAHDKYEPNEAVRGIYTLEFWPTDPVTFRFVGLAYELIADQMPFVEGKFFYHAAGETQ
;
A
#
# COMPACT_ATOMS: atom_id res chain seq x y z
N MET A 1 -54.95 -18.64 40.84
CA MET A 1 -54.74 -17.31 40.23
C MET A 1 -53.77 -16.57 41.14
N THR A 2 -52.48 -16.49 40.77
CA THR A 2 -51.77 -15.31 40.20
C THR A 2 -50.88 -14.71 41.29
N GLN A 3 -49.59 -14.38 41.13
CA GLN A 3 -48.67 -14.38 40.00
C GLN A 3 -47.26 -14.19 40.60
N VAL A 4 -46.28 -15.04 40.25
CA VAL A 4 -44.88 -14.90 40.69
C VAL A 4 -44.14 -14.06 39.66
N TRP A 5 -43.48 -13.00 40.09
CA TRP A 5 -42.63 -12.16 39.25
C TRP A 5 -41.22 -12.77 39.17
N VAL A 6 -40.82 -13.17 37.96
CA VAL A 6 -39.44 -13.58 37.66
C VAL A 6 -38.73 -12.39 37.04
N ALA A 7 -37.73 -11.84 37.75
CA ALA A 7 -36.85 -10.81 37.22
C ALA A 7 -35.82 -11.46 36.28
N PHE A 8 -35.94 -11.19 34.98
CA PHE A 8 -34.90 -11.52 34.01
C PHE A 8 -33.74 -10.52 34.15
N ILE A 9 -32.60 -11.00 34.66
CA ILE A 9 -31.33 -10.27 34.53
C ILE A 9 -30.82 -10.56 33.11
N ILE A 10 -31.00 -9.60 32.21
CA ILE A 10 -30.35 -9.61 30.90
C ILE A 10 -28.88 -9.28 31.16
N GLY A 11 -28.04 -10.32 31.16
CA GLY A 11 -26.60 -10.18 31.10
C GLY A 11 -26.20 -9.64 29.73
N ALA A 12 -26.08 -8.32 29.60
CA ALA A 12 -25.36 -7.73 28.48
C ALA A 12 -23.86 -7.98 28.70
N LEU A 13 -23.33 -9.02 28.05
CA LEU A 13 -21.89 -9.15 27.88
C LEU A 13 -21.43 -7.94 27.05
N PRO A 14 -20.48 -7.11 27.53
CA PRO A 14 -19.85 -6.16 26.64
C PRO A 14 -19.14 -6.96 25.55
N ALA A 15 -19.55 -6.75 24.30
CA ALA A 15 -18.73 -7.12 23.17
C ALA A 15 -17.41 -6.36 23.33
N VAL A 16 -16.38 -7.07 23.78
CA VAL A 16 -15.00 -6.58 23.74
C VAL A 16 -14.65 -6.54 22.25
N CYS A 17 -14.96 -5.43 21.59
CA CYS A 17 -14.26 -5.06 20.38
C CYS A 17 -12.80 -4.92 20.78
N LEU A 18 -12.00 -5.95 20.49
CA LEU A 18 -10.56 -5.77 20.41
C LEU A 18 -10.35 -4.65 19.39
N PRO A 19 -9.70 -3.53 19.76
CA PRO A 19 -9.36 -2.53 18.77
C PRO A 19 -8.49 -3.23 17.72
N ALA A 20 -8.85 -3.08 16.45
CA ALA A 20 -7.96 -3.40 15.35
C ALA A 20 -6.60 -2.77 15.67
N ASP A 21 -5.56 -3.62 15.70
CA ASP A 21 -4.20 -3.27 16.12
C ASP A 21 -3.87 -1.81 15.87
N ALA A 22 -3.78 -1.03 16.95
CA ALA A 22 -3.40 0.37 16.90
C ALA A 22 -1.92 0.48 16.50
N ARG A 23 -1.66 0.40 15.20
CA ARG A 23 -0.34 0.61 14.58
C ARG A 23 -0.10 2.12 14.39
N PRO A 24 1.15 2.58 14.52
CA PRO A 24 1.45 3.95 14.94
C PRO A 24 0.92 4.98 13.96
N ALA A 25 0.41 6.10 14.48
CA ALA A 25 -0.03 7.25 13.70
C ALA A 25 1.12 7.97 12.96
N TRP A 26 2.35 7.49 13.14
CA TRP A 26 3.60 8.06 12.65
C TRP A 26 4.57 6.93 12.31
N LEU A 27 5.06 6.91 11.07
CA LEU A 27 6.27 6.15 10.72
C LEU A 27 7.50 7.01 10.99
N SER A 28 8.60 6.38 11.38
CA SER A 28 9.89 7.05 11.28
C SER A 28 10.26 7.28 9.83
N GLU A 29 11.00 8.36 9.55
CA GLU A 29 11.54 8.64 8.21
C GLU A 29 12.41 7.48 7.67
N SER A 30 13.07 6.74 8.56
CA SER A 30 13.83 5.54 8.17
C SER A 30 12.94 4.44 7.59
N CYS A 31 11.68 4.40 7.98
CA CYS A 31 10.71 3.39 7.56
C CYS A 31 9.89 3.83 6.36
N GLY A 32 9.41 5.08 6.34
CA GLY A 32 8.52 5.54 5.28
C GLY A 32 7.70 6.77 5.64
N THR A 33 6.70 7.04 4.82
CA THR A 33 5.75 8.16 4.99
C THR A 33 4.35 7.75 4.58
N LEU A 34 3.35 8.54 4.99
CA LEU A 34 1.97 8.41 4.54
C LEU A 34 1.64 9.37 3.38
N LEU A 35 2.50 10.34 3.12
CA LEU A 35 2.29 11.42 2.16
C LEU A 35 3.62 11.78 1.48
N ILE A 36 3.58 11.98 0.16
CA ILE A 36 4.71 12.50 -0.61
C ILE A 36 4.22 13.78 -1.31
N GLU A 37 4.49 14.92 -0.70
CA GLU A 37 3.96 16.22 -1.17
C GLU A 37 4.68 16.74 -2.42
N ASP A 38 5.91 16.29 -2.67
CA ASP A 38 6.74 16.80 -3.74
C ASP A 38 7.82 15.81 -4.23
N ARG A 39 8.52 16.21 -5.28
CA ARG A 39 9.61 15.43 -5.86
C ARG A 39 10.78 15.20 -4.90
N PRO A 40 11.29 16.20 -4.16
CA PRO A 40 12.34 15.96 -3.16
C PRO A 40 11.97 14.88 -2.13
N THR A 41 10.73 14.87 -1.67
CA THR A 41 10.22 13.83 -0.75
C THR A 41 10.18 12.47 -1.44
N PHE A 42 9.76 12.40 -2.72
CA PHE A 42 9.84 11.15 -3.49
C PHE A 42 11.29 10.64 -3.57
N ASP A 43 12.24 11.51 -3.92
CA ASP A 43 13.66 11.16 -4.03
C ASP A 43 14.25 10.70 -2.68
N LEU A 44 13.79 11.27 -1.57
CA LEU A 44 14.18 10.88 -0.22
C LEU A 44 13.86 9.40 0.08
N TYR A 45 12.65 8.96 -0.28
CA TYR A 45 12.16 7.60 -0.05
C TYR A 45 12.49 6.62 -1.17
N SER A 46 12.98 7.10 -2.31
CA SER A 46 13.30 6.26 -3.46
C SER A 46 14.65 5.55 -3.37
N ASP A 47 14.71 4.37 -3.97
CA ASP A 47 15.96 3.72 -4.40
C ASP A 47 16.04 3.70 -5.93
N ARG A 48 17.23 3.45 -6.49
CA ARG A 48 17.42 3.28 -7.94
C ARG A 48 17.62 1.80 -8.27
N ASN A 49 16.55 1.16 -8.71
CA ASN A 49 16.57 -0.25 -9.06
C ASN A 49 16.66 -0.46 -10.59
N ASN A 50 17.04 -1.68 -10.99
CA ASN A 50 17.06 -2.07 -12.40
C ASN A 50 15.78 -2.84 -12.72
N PHE A 51 14.97 -2.30 -13.62
CA PHE A 51 13.80 -2.95 -14.18
C PHE A 51 14.09 -3.44 -15.59
N PRO A 52 13.48 -4.55 -16.06
CA PRO A 52 13.47 -4.88 -17.47
C PRO A 52 12.95 -3.69 -18.29
N GLY A 53 13.80 -3.14 -19.17
CA GLY A 53 13.47 -1.98 -20.01
C GLY A 53 13.75 -0.60 -19.39
N ALA A 54 14.06 -0.49 -18.09
CA ALA A 54 14.38 0.77 -17.43
C ALA A 54 15.47 0.59 -16.36
N MET A 55 16.67 1.11 -16.62
CA MET A 55 17.81 1.00 -15.70
C MET A 55 17.86 2.20 -14.76
N GLN A 56 18.09 1.94 -13.47
CA GLN A 56 18.37 2.96 -12.45
C GLN A 56 17.29 4.04 -12.33
N VAL A 57 16.02 3.68 -12.52
CA VAL A 57 14.89 4.60 -12.34
C VAL A 57 14.54 4.73 -10.86
N PRO A 58 14.23 5.94 -10.36
CA PRO A 58 13.78 6.12 -8.99
C PRO A 58 12.47 5.35 -8.73
N GLU A 59 12.47 4.53 -7.69
CA GLU A 59 11.37 3.67 -7.27
C GLU A 59 11.03 3.96 -5.81
N VAL A 60 9.75 4.20 -5.52
CA VAL A 60 9.18 4.12 -4.17
C VAL A 60 8.21 2.96 -4.10
N LYS A 61 8.50 1.95 -3.28
CA LYS A 61 7.60 0.86 -2.96
C LYS A 61 6.50 1.32 -2.02
N PHE A 62 5.35 0.69 -2.10
CA PHE A 62 4.25 0.94 -1.18
C PHE A 62 3.59 -0.37 -0.73
N THR A 63 2.93 -0.29 0.43
CA THR A 63 2.05 -1.34 0.96
C THR A 63 0.72 -0.71 1.36
N ILE A 64 -0.38 -1.28 0.89
CA ILE A 64 -1.74 -0.94 1.31
C ILE A 64 -2.26 -2.08 2.18
N VAL A 65 -2.67 -1.76 3.39
CA VAL A 65 -3.12 -2.73 4.39
C VAL A 65 -4.64 -2.68 4.51
N GLY A 66 -5.27 -3.85 4.61
CA GLY A 66 -6.71 -3.98 4.81
C GLY A 66 -7.52 -3.62 3.57
N VAL A 67 -7.08 -4.08 2.38
CA VAL A 67 -7.81 -3.86 1.10
C VAL A 67 -9.13 -4.66 1.02
N ASP A 68 -9.33 -5.59 1.94
CA ASP A 68 -10.56 -6.31 2.21
C ASP A 68 -11.48 -5.61 3.23
N THR A 69 -11.07 -4.44 3.73
CA THR A 69 -11.84 -3.66 4.71
C THR A 69 -12.36 -2.35 4.11
N PRO A 70 -13.34 -1.68 4.76
CA PRO A 70 -13.81 -0.36 4.31
C PRO A 70 -12.79 0.78 4.45
N THR A 71 -11.69 0.56 5.18
CA THR A 71 -10.71 1.62 5.51
C THR A 71 -9.27 1.15 5.22
N PRO A 72 -8.92 0.92 3.94
CA PRO A 72 -7.56 0.56 3.56
C PRO A 72 -6.59 1.69 3.89
N ARG A 73 -5.34 1.34 4.20
CA ARG A 73 -4.31 2.32 4.57
C ARG A 73 -3.05 2.15 3.74
N LEU A 74 -2.70 3.19 3.02
CA LEU A 74 -1.48 3.29 2.21
C LEU A 74 -0.28 3.70 3.05
N TYR A 75 0.85 3.05 2.78
CA TYR A 75 2.15 3.38 3.33
C TYR A 75 3.17 3.44 2.20
N PHE A 76 3.90 4.54 2.07
CA PHE A 76 5.06 4.63 1.21
C PHE A 76 6.30 4.19 1.99
N GLN A 77 7.00 3.20 1.47
CA GLN A 77 8.17 2.61 2.08
C GLN A 77 9.42 3.41 1.73
N ASN A 78 10.30 3.62 2.70
CA ASN A 78 11.66 4.08 2.42
C ASN A 78 12.43 2.95 1.73
N THR A 79 12.39 2.96 0.40
CA THR A 79 12.86 1.86 -0.45
C THR A 79 14.38 1.71 -0.38
N ARG A 80 15.08 2.80 -0.05
CA ARG A 80 16.53 2.80 0.18
C ARG A 80 16.92 1.97 1.41
N ASN A 81 16.08 1.96 2.43
CA ASN A 81 16.36 1.26 3.69
C ASN A 81 15.74 -0.13 3.72
N TYR A 82 14.57 -0.28 3.09
CA TYR A 82 13.82 -1.51 3.02
C TYR A 82 13.54 -1.82 1.56
N GLN A 83 14.17 -2.85 0.98
CA GLN A 83 13.93 -3.20 -0.43
C GLN A 83 12.77 -4.19 -0.62
N TYR A 84 12.40 -4.91 0.44
CA TYR A 84 11.32 -5.90 0.44
C TYR A 84 10.16 -5.43 1.29
N HIS A 85 8.93 -5.62 0.80
CA HIS A 85 7.72 -5.25 1.55
C HIS A 85 7.58 -6.05 2.84
N TYR A 86 8.06 -7.29 2.89
CA TYR A 86 8.03 -8.13 4.09
C TYR A 86 8.84 -7.51 5.24
N ASP A 87 10.10 -7.14 4.98
CA ASP A 87 10.97 -6.53 6.00
C ASP A 87 10.37 -5.23 6.52
N PHE A 88 9.78 -4.42 5.63
CA PHE A 88 9.07 -3.21 6.02
C PHE A 88 7.87 -3.50 6.94
N VAL A 89 6.99 -4.46 6.62
CA VAL A 89 5.83 -4.69 7.49
C VAL A 89 6.21 -5.29 8.85
N VAL A 90 7.26 -6.11 8.90
CA VAL A 90 7.76 -6.68 10.16
C VAL A 90 8.47 -5.62 11.00
N GLU A 91 9.44 -4.92 10.43
CA GLU A 91 10.32 -4.03 11.19
C GLU A 91 9.71 -2.64 11.42
N CYS A 92 8.97 -2.11 10.44
CA CYS A 92 8.43 -0.75 10.51
C CYS A 92 6.97 -0.70 10.97
N LEU A 93 6.15 -1.67 10.55
CA LEU A 93 4.76 -1.75 10.98
C LEU A 93 4.55 -2.67 12.20
N GLY A 94 5.60 -3.39 12.62
CA GLY A 94 5.61 -4.23 13.82
C GLY A 94 4.78 -5.51 13.68
N TRP A 95 4.64 -6.05 12.47
CA TRP A 95 3.84 -7.25 12.26
C TRP A 95 4.54 -8.48 12.81
N THR A 96 3.78 -9.32 13.50
CA THR A 96 4.22 -10.66 13.88
C THR A 96 3.59 -11.66 12.91
N ILE A 97 4.23 -11.85 11.76
CA ILE A 97 3.77 -12.68 10.64
C ILE A 97 4.98 -13.40 10.04
N ASP A 98 4.80 -14.60 9.50
CA ASP A 98 5.83 -15.28 8.71
C ASP A 98 5.75 -14.89 7.22
N LEU A 99 6.85 -15.09 6.48
CA LEU A 99 6.94 -14.70 5.07
C LEU A 99 5.89 -15.39 4.19
N GLU A 100 5.64 -16.69 4.39
CA GLU A 100 4.69 -17.45 3.57
C GLU A 100 3.26 -16.91 3.77
N THR A 101 2.89 -16.61 5.01
CA THR A 101 1.60 -16.01 5.33
C THR A 101 1.49 -14.60 4.78
N PHE A 102 2.54 -13.78 4.88
CA PHE A 102 2.57 -12.46 4.28
C PHE A 102 2.39 -12.51 2.76
N GLU A 103 3.12 -13.38 2.07
CA GLU A 103 3.05 -13.53 0.61
C GLU A 103 1.65 -13.94 0.17
N ARG A 104 1.05 -14.94 0.83
CA ARG A 104 -0.32 -15.41 0.55
C ARG A 104 -1.38 -14.33 0.77
N GLU A 105 -1.18 -13.46 1.76
CA GLU A 105 -2.12 -12.39 2.08
C GLU A 105 -1.90 -11.11 1.26
N THR A 106 -0.81 -11.02 0.48
CA THR A 106 -0.40 -9.79 -0.23
C THR A 106 -0.32 -9.98 -1.75
N TYR A 107 0.18 -11.13 -2.20
CA TYR A 107 0.42 -11.48 -3.59
C TYR A 107 -0.41 -12.70 -4.01
N PHE A 108 -0.60 -12.89 -5.33
CA PHE A 108 -1.07 -14.15 -5.91
C PHE A 108 -2.48 -14.59 -5.50
N SER A 109 -3.32 -13.69 -4.98
CA SER A 109 -4.66 -14.01 -4.50
C SER A 109 -5.65 -12.87 -4.73
N GLU A 110 -6.87 -13.21 -5.17
CA GLU A 110 -8.01 -12.27 -5.21
C GLU A 110 -8.61 -11.99 -3.82
N PHE A 111 -8.29 -12.85 -2.83
CA PHE A 111 -8.72 -12.70 -1.44
C PHE A 111 -7.60 -12.11 -0.57
N ARG A 112 -6.71 -11.33 -1.19
CA ARG A 112 -5.63 -10.62 -0.51
C ARG A 112 -6.18 -9.64 0.52
N ARG A 113 -5.45 -9.52 1.64
CA ARG A 113 -5.70 -8.54 2.71
C ARG A 113 -4.86 -7.30 2.55
N ASN A 114 -3.73 -7.46 1.86
CA ASN A 114 -2.78 -6.39 1.59
C ASN A 114 -2.56 -6.28 0.08
N LEU A 115 -2.01 -5.16 -0.34
CA LEU A 115 -1.59 -4.93 -1.71
C LEU A 115 -0.23 -4.25 -1.68
N ALA A 116 0.69 -4.71 -2.51
CA ALA A 116 2.06 -4.20 -2.53
C ALA A 116 2.48 -3.94 -3.97
N GLY A 117 3.17 -2.83 -4.19
CA GLY A 117 3.64 -2.45 -5.51
C GLY A 117 4.71 -1.38 -5.45
N SER A 118 4.91 -0.73 -6.59
CA SER A 118 5.94 0.27 -6.81
C SER A 118 5.41 1.48 -7.58
N ILE A 119 5.97 2.64 -7.28
CA ILE A 119 5.80 3.88 -8.05
C ILE A 119 7.14 4.19 -8.70
N ILE A 120 7.17 4.28 -10.02
CA ILE A 120 8.39 4.47 -10.81
C ILE A 120 8.39 5.86 -11.44
N ALA A 121 9.47 6.62 -11.26
CA ALA A 121 9.66 7.91 -11.90
C ALA A 121 10.36 7.76 -13.26
N HIS A 122 9.65 8.13 -14.34
CA HIS A 122 10.16 8.13 -15.70
C HIS A 122 10.60 9.53 -16.11
N ASP A 123 11.69 10.00 -15.51
CA ASP A 123 12.17 11.40 -15.63
C ASP A 123 12.42 11.87 -17.07
N LYS A 124 12.73 10.93 -17.97
CA LYS A 124 13.05 11.20 -19.38
C LYS A 124 11.86 11.00 -20.33
N TYR A 125 10.68 10.67 -19.81
CA TYR A 125 9.50 10.51 -20.64
C TYR A 125 9.00 11.89 -21.10
N GLU A 126 9.03 12.11 -22.40
CA GLU A 126 8.71 13.38 -23.05
C GLU A 126 7.91 13.10 -24.35
N PRO A 127 6.60 12.80 -24.27
CA PRO A 127 5.80 12.47 -25.46
C PRO A 127 5.49 13.71 -26.31
N ASN A 128 5.59 14.90 -25.71
CA ASN A 128 5.45 16.21 -26.34
C ASN A 128 6.03 17.29 -25.40
N GLU A 129 6.07 18.55 -25.84
CA GLU A 129 6.63 19.67 -25.05
C GLU A 129 5.89 19.98 -23.75
N ALA A 130 4.62 19.57 -23.61
CA ALA A 130 3.79 19.87 -22.45
C ALA A 130 3.93 18.84 -21.32
N VAL A 131 4.34 17.60 -21.64
CA VAL A 131 4.52 16.53 -20.66
C VAL A 131 5.99 16.19 -20.58
N ARG A 132 6.57 16.47 -19.41
CA ARG A 132 7.93 16.06 -19.06
C ARG A 132 7.91 15.34 -17.73
N GLY A 133 8.41 14.10 -17.76
CA GLY A 133 8.39 13.17 -16.65
C GLY A 133 6.98 12.65 -16.37
N ILE A 134 6.88 11.35 -16.06
CA ILE A 134 5.65 10.73 -15.54
C ILE A 134 5.99 9.80 -14.38
N TYR A 135 4.97 9.40 -13.64
CA TYR A 135 5.04 8.39 -12.60
C TYR A 135 4.13 7.22 -12.96
N THR A 136 4.61 5.98 -12.82
CA THR A 136 3.79 4.79 -13.05
C THR A 136 3.54 4.02 -11.77
N LEU A 137 2.29 3.60 -11.56
CA LEU A 137 1.91 2.55 -10.62
C LEU A 137 2.17 1.19 -11.28
N GLU A 138 2.96 0.35 -10.63
CA GLU A 138 3.30 -0.98 -11.12
C GLU A 138 3.17 -2.03 -10.00
N PHE A 139 2.71 -3.23 -10.38
CA PHE A 139 2.69 -4.41 -9.54
C PHE A 139 3.66 -5.45 -10.08
N TRP A 140 4.03 -6.43 -9.25
CA TRP A 140 4.93 -7.50 -9.66
C TRP A 140 4.36 -8.24 -10.90
N PRO A 141 5.14 -8.49 -11.99
CA PRO A 141 4.58 -8.94 -13.27
C PRO A 141 3.76 -10.24 -13.23
N THR A 142 3.98 -11.09 -12.23
CA THR A 142 3.26 -12.35 -12.04
C THR A 142 2.16 -12.28 -10.99
N ASP A 143 1.97 -11.12 -10.35
CA ASP A 143 0.86 -10.90 -9.42
C ASP A 143 -0.42 -10.61 -10.21
N PRO A 144 -1.48 -11.44 -10.11
CA PRO A 144 -2.77 -11.20 -10.75
C PRO A 144 -3.56 -10.16 -9.94
N VAL A 145 -3.24 -8.89 -10.12
CA VAL A 145 -3.95 -7.80 -9.45
C VAL A 145 -5.17 -7.40 -10.28
N THR A 146 -6.38 -7.65 -9.80
CA THR A 146 -7.59 -7.22 -10.53
C THR A 146 -7.76 -5.71 -10.60
N PHE A 147 -8.49 -5.27 -11.64
CA PHE A 147 -8.86 -3.87 -11.86
C PHE A 147 -9.39 -3.15 -10.60
N ARG A 148 -10.15 -3.85 -9.74
CA ARG A 148 -10.64 -3.31 -8.47
C ARG A 148 -9.47 -2.86 -7.57
N PHE A 149 -8.44 -3.69 -7.42
CA PHE A 149 -7.28 -3.39 -6.59
C PHE A 149 -6.34 -2.38 -7.24
N VAL A 150 -6.20 -2.41 -8.57
CA VAL A 150 -5.48 -1.37 -9.33
C VAL A 150 -6.13 0.00 -9.10
N GLY A 151 -7.45 0.10 -9.25
CA GLY A 151 -8.20 1.34 -9.03
C GLY A 151 -8.09 1.84 -7.59
N LEU A 152 -8.23 0.94 -6.61
CA LEU A 152 -8.06 1.28 -5.19
C LEU A 152 -6.67 1.88 -4.91
N ALA A 153 -5.60 1.24 -5.40
CA ALA A 153 -4.25 1.74 -5.23
C ALA A 153 -4.05 3.08 -5.93
N TYR A 154 -4.55 3.21 -7.16
CA TYR A 154 -4.42 4.43 -7.95
C TYR A 154 -5.06 5.63 -7.22
N GLU A 155 -6.29 5.49 -6.73
CA GLU A 155 -7.00 6.54 -6.00
C GLU A 155 -6.27 6.93 -4.71
N LEU A 156 -5.89 5.95 -3.88
CA LEU A 156 -5.18 6.21 -2.62
C LEU A 156 -3.82 6.90 -2.86
N ILE A 157 -3.09 6.48 -3.89
CA ILE A 157 -1.78 7.08 -4.20
C ILE A 157 -1.95 8.48 -4.76
N ALA A 158 -2.90 8.71 -5.68
CA ALA A 158 -3.16 10.04 -6.23
C ALA A 158 -3.53 11.05 -5.13
N ASP A 159 -4.34 10.63 -4.15
CA ASP A 159 -4.70 11.46 -3.00
C ASP A 159 -3.51 11.78 -2.08
N GLN A 160 -2.54 10.87 -1.95
CA GLN A 160 -1.36 11.03 -1.08
C GLN A 160 -0.08 11.45 -1.84
N MET A 161 -0.19 11.76 -3.13
CA MET A 161 0.88 12.29 -3.98
C MET A 161 0.36 13.44 -4.86
N PRO A 162 -0.10 14.56 -4.28
CA PRO A 162 -0.77 15.60 -5.05
C PRO A 162 0.09 16.20 -6.18
N PHE A 163 1.42 16.20 -6.05
CA PHE A 163 2.32 16.75 -7.07
C PHE A 163 2.39 15.95 -8.39
N VAL A 164 1.85 14.72 -8.42
CA VAL A 164 1.82 13.90 -9.64
C VAL A 164 0.53 14.08 -10.46
N GLU A 165 -0.33 15.03 -10.09
CA GLU A 165 -1.56 15.34 -10.81
C GLU A 165 -1.30 15.55 -12.31
N GLY A 166 -2.09 14.86 -13.14
CA GLY A 166 -1.94 14.87 -14.61
C GLY A 166 -0.73 14.11 -15.16
N LYS A 167 0.08 13.47 -14.31
CA LYS A 167 1.32 12.75 -14.70
C LYS A 167 1.43 11.35 -14.10
N PHE A 168 0.38 10.85 -13.45
CA PHE A 168 0.35 9.54 -12.81
C PHE A 168 -0.49 8.55 -13.61
N PHE A 169 0.11 7.41 -13.98
CA PHE A 169 -0.49 6.40 -14.84
C PHE A 169 -0.33 5.01 -14.25
N TYR A 170 -1.24 4.10 -14.57
CA TYR A 170 -1.01 2.69 -14.33
C TYR A 170 -0.24 2.07 -15.51
N HIS A 171 0.77 1.24 -15.22
CA HIS A 171 1.49 0.46 -16.22
C HIS A 171 1.43 -1.02 -15.83
N ALA A 172 0.81 -1.83 -16.69
CA ALA A 172 0.73 -3.27 -16.52
C ALA A 172 2.09 -3.90 -16.83
N ALA A 173 2.84 -4.26 -15.78
CA ALA A 173 4.17 -4.82 -15.91
C ALA A 173 4.19 -6.30 -16.35
N GLY A 174 3.03 -6.95 -16.44
CA GLY A 174 2.89 -8.34 -16.92
C GLY A 174 1.50 -8.67 -17.44
N GLU A 175 1.39 -9.78 -18.16
CA GLU A 175 0.17 -10.24 -18.87
C GLU A 175 -0.96 -10.73 -17.96
N THR A 176 -0.73 -10.78 -16.64
CA THR A 176 -1.73 -11.22 -15.66
C THR A 176 -2.58 -10.08 -15.10
N GLN A 177 -2.41 -8.86 -15.61
CA GLN A 177 -3.04 -7.64 -15.10
C GLN A 177 -3.82 -6.90 -16.19
#